data_AF-A0A7M5VA83-F1
#
_entry.id   AF-A0A7M5VA83-F1
#
_cell.length_a   1.000
_cell.length_b   1.000
_cell.length_c   1.000
_cell.angle_alpha   90.00
_cell.angle_beta   90.00
_cell.angle_gamma   90.00
#
_symmetry.space_group_name_H-M   'P 1'
#
loop_
_entity.id
_entity.type
_entity.pdbx_description
1 polymer ?
#
loop_
_entity_poly.entity_id
_entity_poly.type
_entity_poly.pdbx_seq_one_letter_code
_entity_poly.pdbx_strand_id
1 'polypeptide(L)'
;MLFLQLSCILLLLSSTLDVGLAKDVVKRSALAVTVEGCFNSLPGSGVHTNMGEHASNIRCQDFCRDKGYMLAATRGGICWCRNIYPRGKQVADDKCRTRCRTYTACTTAQECCGGVGTFTVSVVGNIDVAKQVVRRIANIWQTSGDYRRHMIGNVRKPSVATENANWWKSFDHKGWSSCPNGLYMTGLYRNNNRKGDKDQIFLLEEAECKSAASHLYSGGANDRDCYKLNIWDIWNRKNWAVCKNGYYMHGIYRTSGNHLHNIEEFMCCKPKSQVSQWKHCYNKNVWKSFDHKGWSKCNNGYYMSGMFRNSCNNLYCIEEFRCCSMGPNNGKSFAENPKISVRIRGTDGKLKECSMDAIDRSASTSSYKCKSITDTTNGMYLEAREFKVEDKTQPTVAAPQQVKNFKPVICTASNKAYTCNKRVTSTITTSSTLKIGSGFSMGVTIGTKVGLEASAFGVKASTEFSTQISASSTFNVERSKTHVQSMADQTHVTVDVPANEGVMINLLRKKVDIVYKWKGIFQMLGKYKLSWNNGDSTFQDVTSILTGTNREIYAFGQWNYPDTDVLQVIVTNQNSGAKKLACQHNSGSGDSNCATAFTKSTK
;
A
#
# COMPACT_ATOMS: atom_id res chain seq x y z
N MET A 1 -47.27 -50.50 54.92
CA MET A 1 -48.03 -50.80 53.69
C MET A 1 -47.63 -49.76 52.66
N LEU A 2 -46.79 -50.10 51.67
CA LEU A 2 -47.20 -50.68 50.36
C LEU A 2 -48.04 -49.66 49.56
N PHE A 3 -47.78 -49.20 48.32
CA PHE A 3 -46.95 -49.56 47.16
C PHE A 3 -46.84 -48.22 46.32
N LEU A 4 -45.69 -47.84 45.70
CA LEU A 4 -45.24 -48.13 44.30
C LEU A 4 -46.15 -47.48 43.21
N GLN A 5 -45.72 -46.87 42.10
CA GLN A 5 -44.55 -46.99 41.19
C GLN A 5 -44.47 -45.76 40.24
N LEU A 6 -43.29 -45.18 39.98
CA LEU A 6 -42.41 -45.32 38.77
C LEU A 6 -42.99 -44.72 37.47
N SER A 7 -42.31 -43.98 36.58
CA SER A 7 -40.93 -43.50 36.40
C SER A 7 -40.93 -42.42 35.29
N CYS A 8 -39.99 -41.48 35.27
CA CYS A 8 -38.93 -41.47 34.24
C CYS A 8 -37.88 -40.39 34.56
N ILE A 9 -36.64 -40.86 34.68
CA ILE A 9 -35.43 -40.10 34.93
C ILE A 9 -34.99 -39.45 33.61
N LEU A 10 -34.76 -38.13 33.60
CA LEU A 10 -33.94 -37.49 32.56
C LEU A 10 -32.61 -37.06 33.20
N LEU A 11 -31.54 -37.67 32.71
CA LEU A 11 -30.15 -37.47 33.12
C LEU A 11 -29.69 -36.03 32.90
N LEU A 12 -29.07 -35.48 33.94
CA LEU A 12 -28.23 -34.30 33.92
C LEU A 12 -26.94 -34.58 33.10
N LEU A 13 -26.67 -33.74 32.11
CA LEU A 13 -25.35 -33.54 31.55
C LEU A 13 -25.01 -32.05 31.63
N SER A 14 -24.24 -31.69 32.66
CA SER A 14 -23.45 -30.48 32.69
C SER A 14 -22.28 -30.63 31.71
N SER A 15 -22.20 -29.73 30.73
CA SER A 15 -20.94 -29.44 30.04
C SER A 15 -20.68 -27.94 30.10
N THR A 16 -19.57 -27.64 30.74
CA THR A 16 -18.95 -26.34 30.89
C THR A 16 -18.60 -25.76 29.53
N LEU A 17 -18.97 -24.50 29.31
CA LEU A 17 -18.46 -23.67 28.22
C LEU A 17 -16.97 -23.41 28.48
N ASP A 18 -16.11 -24.27 27.93
CA ASP A 18 -14.70 -23.95 27.79
C ASP A 18 -14.54 -22.85 26.74
N VAL A 19 -14.04 -21.71 27.21
CA VAL A 19 -13.51 -20.62 26.40
C VAL A 19 -12.24 -21.12 25.72
N GLY A 20 -12.42 -21.89 24.65
CA GLY A 20 -11.36 -22.29 23.73
C GLY A 20 -11.08 -21.18 22.74
N LEU A 21 -9.92 -20.54 22.88
CA LEU A 21 -9.36 -19.53 22.00
C LEU A 21 -9.07 -20.13 20.60
N ALA A 22 -10.10 -20.40 19.80
CA ALA A 22 -9.96 -20.74 18.40
C ALA A 22 -9.63 -19.45 17.63
N LYS A 23 -8.32 -19.23 17.39
CA LYS A 23 -7.88 -18.33 16.34
C LYS A 23 -8.57 -18.78 15.04
N ASP A 24 -9.52 -17.99 14.56
CA ASP A 24 -9.98 -18.05 13.18
C ASP A 24 -8.80 -17.75 12.26
N VAL A 25 -7.98 -18.78 12.00
CA VAL A 25 -7.19 -18.86 10.79
C VAL A 25 -8.20 -19.12 9.70
N VAL A 26 -8.78 -18.03 9.20
CA VAL A 26 -9.38 -17.99 7.87
C VAL A 26 -8.35 -18.66 6.96
N LYS A 27 -8.64 -19.89 6.51
CA LYS A 27 -7.96 -20.51 5.38
C LYS A 27 -8.22 -19.57 4.21
N ARG A 28 -7.35 -18.54 4.04
CA ARG A 28 -7.14 -17.90 2.76
C ARG A 28 -6.89 -19.05 1.81
N SER A 29 -7.78 -19.26 0.85
CA SER A 29 -7.52 -20.16 -0.24
C SER A 29 -6.10 -19.86 -0.71
N ALA A 30 -5.22 -20.86 -0.61
CA ALA A 30 -3.88 -20.75 -1.15
C ALA A 30 -4.08 -20.66 -2.66
N LEU A 31 -4.25 -19.43 -3.17
CA LEU A 31 -4.08 -19.08 -4.57
C LEU A 31 -2.79 -19.78 -4.99
N ALA A 32 -2.91 -20.76 -5.89
CA ALA A 32 -1.78 -21.55 -6.36
C ALA A 32 -0.69 -20.57 -6.83
N VAL A 33 0.37 -20.49 -6.04
CA VAL A 33 1.46 -19.57 -6.22
C VAL A 33 2.26 -20.03 -7.44
N THR A 34 2.30 -19.21 -8.49
CA THR A 34 3.05 -19.57 -9.70
C THR A 34 4.51 -19.19 -9.52
N VAL A 35 5.35 -20.21 -9.37
CA VAL A 35 6.81 -20.06 -9.52
C VAL A 35 7.11 -20.02 -11.01
N GLU A 36 7.78 -18.96 -11.43
CA GLU A 36 8.09 -18.69 -12.82
C GLU A 36 9.29 -19.51 -13.32
N GLY A 37 10.18 -19.92 -12.40
CA GLY A 37 11.30 -20.80 -12.70
C GLY A 37 12.56 -20.48 -11.89
N CYS A 38 13.65 -21.16 -12.26
CA CYS A 38 14.98 -20.94 -11.71
C CYS A 38 15.81 -19.97 -12.55
N PHE A 39 16.45 -18.98 -11.90
CA PHE A 39 17.24 -17.95 -12.60
C PHE A 39 18.61 -17.75 -11.96
N ASN A 40 19.64 -17.46 -12.74
CA ASN A 40 20.99 -17.19 -12.21
C ASN A 40 21.30 -15.70 -11.97
N SER A 41 20.33 -14.81 -12.20
CA SER A 41 20.48 -13.37 -11.96
C SER A 41 19.13 -12.73 -11.61
N LEU A 42 19.19 -11.60 -10.89
CA LEU A 42 18.04 -10.76 -10.54
C LEU A 42 18.38 -9.30 -10.84
N PRO A 43 18.00 -8.77 -12.01
CA PRO A 43 18.36 -7.41 -12.39
C PRO A 43 17.61 -6.35 -11.56
N GLY A 44 18.22 -5.17 -11.47
CA GLY A 44 17.62 -3.97 -10.89
C GLY A 44 17.73 -3.85 -9.37
N SER A 45 17.47 -2.64 -8.90
CA SER A 45 17.36 -2.30 -7.48
C SER A 45 16.02 -2.78 -6.89
N GLY A 46 16.04 -3.12 -5.60
CA GLY A 46 14.85 -3.47 -4.85
C GLY A 46 15.17 -3.72 -3.38
N VAL A 47 14.18 -4.14 -2.60
CA VAL A 47 14.39 -4.48 -1.20
C VAL A 47 14.73 -5.96 -1.03
N HIS A 48 15.43 -6.29 0.04
CA HIS A 48 15.66 -7.66 0.46
C HIS A 48 15.51 -7.78 1.97
N THR A 49 15.21 -8.98 2.45
CA THR A 49 15.08 -9.27 3.87
C THR A 49 15.48 -10.71 4.17
N ASN A 50 16.07 -10.94 5.34
CA ASN A 50 16.34 -12.28 5.84
C ASN A 50 15.06 -12.85 6.49
N MET A 51 14.59 -13.99 6.01
CA MET A 51 13.38 -14.66 6.52
C MET A 51 13.66 -15.67 7.65
N GLY A 52 14.94 -15.98 7.91
CA GLY A 52 15.37 -16.91 8.95
C GLY A 52 14.81 -18.33 8.75
N GLU A 53 14.47 -18.99 9.86
CA GLU A 53 13.94 -20.38 9.89
C GLU A 53 12.61 -20.56 9.16
N HIS A 54 11.86 -19.48 8.98
CA HIS A 54 10.56 -19.50 8.32
C HIS A 54 10.63 -19.07 6.84
N ALA A 55 11.81 -19.21 6.22
CA ALA A 55 12.00 -18.91 4.81
C ALA A 55 11.11 -19.82 3.95
N SER A 56 10.30 -19.20 3.08
CA SER A 56 9.48 -19.86 2.07
C SER A 56 9.18 -18.90 0.92
N ASN A 57 8.82 -19.42 -0.25
CA ASN A 57 8.43 -18.58 -1.38
C ASN A 57 7.14 -17.76 -1.10
N ILE A 58 6.20 -18.32 -0.32
CA ILE A 58 4.94 -17.65 0.06
C ILE A 58 5.25 -16.46 0.96
N ARG A 59 6.10 -16.66 1.98
CA ARG A 59 6.48 -15.57 2.89
C ARG A 59 7.21 -14.46 2.13
N CYS A 60 8.05 -14.83 1.16
CA CYS A 60 8.71 -13.84 0.33
C CYS A 60 7.71 -13.06 -0.54
N GLN A 61 6.73 -13.74 -1.13
CA GLN A 61 5.68 -13.08 -1.90
C GLN A 61 4.79 -12.19 -1.05
N ASP A 62 4.38 -12.62 0.14
CA ASP A 62 3.63 -11.80 1.09
C ASP A 62 4.39 -10.51 1.41
N PHE A 63 5.66 -10.65 1.75
CA PHE A 63 6.53 -9.51 2.03
C PHE A 63 6.65 -8.59 0.81
N CYS A 64 6.93 -9.12 -0.38
CA CYS A 64 7.07 -8.32 -1.59
C CYS A 64 5.75 -7.66 -2.02
N ARG A 65 4.63 -8.36 -1.91
CA ARG A 65 3.28 -7.84 -2.14
C ARG A 65 2.95 -6.69 -1.20
N ASP A 66 3.24 -6.84 0.09
CA ASP A 66 3.07 -5.75 1.05
C ASP A 66 3.99 -4.56 0.75
N LYS A 67 5.22 -4.82 0.33
CA LYS A 67 6.17 -3.78 -0.09
C LYS A 67 5.89 -3.20 -1.48
N GLY A 68 4.92 -3.78 -2.19
CA GLY A 68 4.45 -3.29 -3.48
C GLY A 68 5.26 -3.70 -4.70
N TYR A 69 6.07 -4.73 -4.57
CA TYR A 69 6.86 -5.28 -5.67
C TYR A 69 6.11 -6.41 -6.35
N MET A 70 6.28 -6.55 -7.66
CA MET A 70 5.57 -7.57 -8.45
C MET A 70 6.23 -8.94 -8.47
N LEU A 71 7.54 -8.96 -8.21
CA LEU A 71 8.33 -10.18 -8.23
C LEU A 71 8.93 -10.42 -6.86
N ALA A 72 8.86 -11.67 -6.44
CA ALA A 72 9.52 -12.20 -5.27
C ALA A 72 10.50 -13.27 -5.71
N ALA A 73 11.70 -13.22 -5.17
CA ALA A 73 12.75 -14.18 -5.46
C ALA A 73 13.45 -14.62 -4.18
N THR A 74 13.73 -15.91 -4.08
CA THR A 74 14.37 -16.50 -2.91
C THR A 74 15.72 -17.10 -3.27
N ARG A 75 16.66 -16.97 -2.33
CA ARG A 75 17.95 -17.67 -2.36
C ARG A 75 18.32 -18.03 -0.93
N GLY A 76 18.18 -19.31 -0.59
CA GLY A 76 18.29 -19.81 0.77
C GLY A 76 17.28 -19.14 1.70
N GLY A 77 17.77 -18.48 2.75
CA GLY A 77 16.94 -17.76 3.72
C GLY A 77 16.57 -16.33 3.34
N ILE A 78 17.04 -15.81 2.20
CA ILE A 78 16.89 -14.39 1.84
C ILE A 78 15.78 -14.23 0.79
N CYS A 79 14.89 -13.27 1.04
CA CYS A 79 13.87 -12.81 0.11
C CYS A 79 14.31 -11.53 -0.59
N TRP A 80 14.06 -11.44 -1.90
CA TRP A 80 14.38 -10.33 -2.77
C TRP A 80 13.13 -9.89 -3.53
N CYS A 81 12.83 -8.59 -3.49
CA CYS A 81 11.68 -8.02 -4.17
C CYS A 81 12.11 -7.17 -5.36
N ARG A 82 11.50 -7.35 -6.54
CA ARG A 82 11.88 -6.67 -7.79
C ARG A 82 10.67 -6.25 -8.63
N ASN A 83 10.91 -5.29 -9.53
CA ASN A 83 9.97 -4.80 -10.55
C ASN A 83 10.48 -5.01 -11.98
N ILE A 84 11.49 -5.86 -12.15
CA ILE A 84 12.11 -6.19 -13.44
C ILE A 84 12.17 -7.71 -13.52
N TYR A 85 11.62 -8.27 -14.60
CA TYR A 85 11.70 -9.71 -14.85
C TYR A 85 13.14 -10.07 -15.24
N PRO A 86 13.71 -11.17 -14.74
CA PRO A 86 15.05 -11.59 -15.15
C PRO A 86 15.08 -11.92 -16.65
N ARG A 87 15.94 -11.26 -17.44
CA ARG A 87 16.07 -11.53 -18.88
C ARG A 87 16.93 -12.79 -19.15
N GLY A 88 16.44 -13.67 -20.03
CA GLY A 88 17.27 -14.56 -20.85
C GLY A 88 18.13 -15.64 -20.16
N LYS A 89 17.89 -16.00 -18.89
CA LYS A 89 18.62 -17.09 -18.22
C LYS A 89 17.73 -17.86 -17.23
N GLN A 90 16.58 -18.36 -17.69
CA GLN A 90 15.97 -19.50 -17.02
C GLN A 90 16.98 -20.64 -17.10
N VAL A 91 17.47 -21.10 -15.96
CA VAL A 91 18.30 -22.29 -15.88
C VAL A 91 17.41 -23.49 -15.58
N ALA A 92 17.93 -24.69 -15.80
CA ALA A 92 17.20 -25.90 -15.44
C ALA A 92 16.76 -25.87 -13.96
N ASP A 93 15.53 -26.29 -13.70
CA ASP A 93 14.90 -26.18 -12.38
C ASP A 93 15.62 -27.00 -11.30
N ASP A 94 16.41 -27.99 -11.70
CA ASP A 94 17.29 -28.75 -10.83
C ASP A 94 18.36 -27.89 -10.13
N LYS A 95 18.74 -26.76 -10.74
CA LYS A 95 19.65 -25.78 -10.12
C LYS A 95 19.01 -24.96 -9.00
N CYS A 96 17.69 -25.01 -8.84
CA CYS A 96 16.99 -24.36 -7.74
C CYS A 96 16.49 -25.37 -6.69
N ARG A 97 17.25 -26.45 -6.44
CA ARG A 97 16.88 -27.48 -5.46
C ARG A 97 17.29 -27.20 -4.02
N THR A 98 17.73 -25.98 -3.68
CA THR A 98 17.99 -25.65 -2.27
C THR A 98 16.67 -25.52 -1.53
N ARG A 99 16.50 -26.37 -0.53
CA ARG A 99 15.33 -26.39 0.32
C ARG A 99 15.15 -25.07 1.08
N CYS A 100 13.93 -24.54 1.05
CA CYS A 100 13.49 -23.50 1.97
C CYS A 100 13.57 -24.01 3.43
N ARG A 101 14.08 -23.22 4.38
CA ARG A 101 14.27 -23.67 5.78
C ARG A 101 12.99 -24.21 6.44
N THR A 102 11.83 -23.66 6.08
CA THR A 102 10.51 -24.07 6.62
C THR A 102 10.14 -25.52 6.29
N TYR A 103 10.64 -26.06 5.17
CA TYR A 103 10.20 -27.37 4.66
C TYR A 103 11.23 -28.45 4.94
N THR A 104 10.82 -29.72 4.92
CA THR A 104 11.71 -30.89 5.15
C THR A 104 12.33 -31.44 3.86
N ALA A 105 11.69 -31.20 2.72
CA ALA A 105 12.20 -31.52 1.39
C ALA A 105 11.95 -30.37 0.40
N CYS A 106 12.55 -30.44 -0.79
CA CYS A 106 12.29 -29.56 -1.93
C CYS A 106 11.73 -30.42 -3.07
N THR A 107 10.44 -30.74 -2.97
CA THR A 107 9.71 -31.58 -3.92
C THR A 107 8.81 -30.76 -4.82
N THR A 108 8.34 -29.62 -4.34
CA THR A 108 7.56 -28.66 -5.12
C THR A 108 8.30 -27.34 -5.26
N ALA A 109 7.99 -26.58 -6.32
CA ALA A 109 8.60 -25.27 -6.55
C ALA A 109 8.43 -24.30 -5.36
N GLN A 110 7.40 -24.51 -4.54
CA GLN A 110 7.11 -23.72 -3.35
C GLN A 110 8.07 -23.98 -2.17
N GLU A 111 8.66 -25.17 -2.13
CA GLU A 111 9.58 -25.66 -1.09
C GLU A 111 11.04 -25.40 -1.44
N CYS A 112 11.29 -24.94 -2.65
CA CYS A 112 12.60 -24.77 -3.26
C CYS A 112 12.97 -23.28 -3.32
N CYS A 113 13.89 -22.84 -2.45
CA CYS A 113 14.32 -21.46 -2.28
C CYS A 113 15.64 -21.17 -3.01
N GLY A 114 15.67 -21.37 -4.32
CA GLY A 114 16.82 -21.11 -5.18
C GLY A 114 17.91 -22.17 -5.10
N GLY A 115 19.15 -21.77 -5.35
CA GLY A 115 20.31 -22.64 -5.33
C GLY A 115 21.64 -21.89 -5.28
N VAL A 116 22.74 -22.61 -5.48
CA VAL A 116 24.07 -21.98 -5.48
C VAL A 116 24.18 -21.06 -6.70
N GLY A 117 24.15 -19.75 -6.44
CA GLY A 117 24.17 -18.73 -7.49
C GLY A 117 22.85 -18.57 -8.25
N THR A 118 21.76 -19.20 -7.79
CA THR A 118 20.47 -19.19 -8.47
C THR A 118 19.33 -18.79 -7.52
N PHE A 119 18.24 -18.32 -8.11
CA PHE A 119 17.07 -17.75 -7.47
C PHE A 119 15.82 -18.47 -7.95
N THR A 120 14.95 -18.86 -7.03
CA THR A 120 13.58 -19.23 -7.39
C THR A 120 12.78 -17.94 -7.50
N VAL A 121 12.21 -17.66 -8.67
CA VAL A 121 11.48 -16.41 -8.94
C VAL A 121 9.99 -16.70 -9.09
N SER A 122 9.17 -15.79 -8.57
CA SER A 122 7.72 -15.93 -8.56
C SER A 122 7.04 -14.57 -8.67
N VAL A 123 5.87 -14.56 -9.31
CA VAL A 123 4.97 -13.40 -9.31
C VAL A 123 4.18 -13.35 -8.01
N VAL A 124 4.01 -12.17 -7.42
CA VAL A 124 3.35 -12.02 -6.10
C VAL A 124 1.81 -12.03 -6.16
N GLY A 125 1.23 -11.99 -7.35
CA GLY A 125 -0.21 -11.89 -7.56
C GLY A 125 -0.76 -10.46 -7.51
N ASN A 126 -1.95 -10.28 -6.89
CA ASN A 126 -2.66 -9.00 -6.86
C ASN A 126 -2.05 -8.08 -5.80
N ILE A 127 -1.59 -6.90 -6.22
CA ILE A 127 -1.09 -5.87 -5.33
C ILE A 127 -2.20 -4.86 -4.95
N ASP A 128 -2.16 -4.40 -3.70
CA ASP A 128 -2.98 -3.27 -3.27
C ASP A 128 -2.30 -1.96 -3.67
N VAL A 129 -2.75 -1.37 -4.79
CA VAL A 129 -2.17 -0.12 -5.31
C VAL A 129 -2.39 1.02 -4.34
N ALA A 130 -3.60 1.18 -3.79
CA ALA A 130 -3.87 2.27 -2.86
C ALA A 130 -2.92 2.22 -1.66
N LYS A 131 -2.66 1.04 -1.09
CA LYS A 131 -1.70 0.84 0.00
C LYS A 131 -0.28 1.25 -0.39
N GLN A 132 0.17 0.91 -1.59
CA GLN A 132 1.49 1.32 -2.06
C GLN A 132 1.61 2.83 -2.19
N VAL A 133 0.58 3.46 -2.75
CA VAL A 133 0.60 4.89 -3.02
C VAL A 133 0.65 5.68 -1.73
N VAL A 134 -0.25 5.38 -0.79
CA VAL A 134 -0.25 6.07 0.50
C VAL A 134 1.07 5.87 1.24
N ARG A 135 1.73 4.71 1.10
CA ARG A 135 3.09 4.47 1.64
C ARG A 135 4.16 5.34 0.99
N ARG A 136 4.14 5.51 -0.32
CA ARG A 136 5.09 6.39 -1.03
C ARG A 136 4.90 7.84 -0.57
N ILE A 137 3.66 8.30 -0.46
CA ILE A 137 3.33 9.64 0.03
C ILE A 137 3.74 9.82 1.50
N ALA A 138 3.46 8.82 2.36
CA ALA A 138 3.88 8.83 3.76
C ALA A 138 5.41 8.87 3.89
N ASN A 139 6.13 8.12 3.06
CA ASN A 139 7.58 8.18 3.05
C ASN A 139 8.10 9.59 2.69
N ILE A 140 7.50 10.26 1.71
CA ILE A 140 7.84 11.65 1.36
C ILE A 140 7.54 12.59 2.53
N TRP A 141 6.38 12.46 3.19
CA TRP A 141 6.07 13.23 4.40
C TRP A 141 7.15 13.07 5.49
N GLN A 142 7.62 11.84 5.69
CA GLN A 142 8.60 11.52 6.74
C GLN A 142 10.03 11.96 6.39
N THR A 143 10.38 12.06 5.11
CA THR A 143 11.76 12.27 4.64
C THR A 143 12.01 13.65 4.05
N SER A 144 11.00 14.30 3.47
CA SER A 144 11.10 15.63 2.89
C SER A 144 10.61 16.71 3.87
N GLY A 145 11.56 17.39 4.51
CA GLY A 145 11.28 18.50 5.42
C GLY A 145 10.59 19.68 4.72
N ASP A 146 10.92 19.96 3.47
CA ASP A 146 10.36 21.08 2.71
C ASP A 146 8.90 20.84 2.34
N TYR A 147 8.61 19.66 1.80
CA TYR A 147 7.23 19.26 1.52
C TYR A 147 6.38 19.29 2.79
N ARG A 148 6.87 18.69 3.87
CA ARG A 148 6.15 18.66 5.16
C ARG A 148 5.88 20.07 5.70
N ARG A 149 6.89 20.96 5.71
CA ARG A 149 6.73 22.36 6.14
C ARG A 149 5.75 23.13 5.26
N HIS A 150 5.84 22.95 3.94
CA HIS A 150 4.92 23.57 3.00
C HIS A 150 3.46 23.15 3.27
N MET A 151 3.22 21.84 3.45
CA MET A 151 1.90 21.32 3.72
C MET A 151 1.35 21.77 5.09
N ILE A 152 2.18 21.78 6.14
CA ILE A 152 1.80 22.29 7.46
C ILE A 152 1.48 23.79 7.41
N GLY A 153 2.13 24.55 6.53
CA GLY A 153 1.83 25.95 6.29
C GLY A 153 0.39 26.21 5.83
N ASN A 154 -0.26 25.22 5.22
CA ASN A 154 -1.66 25.29 4.80
C ASN A 154 -2.66 24.92 5.92
N VAL A 155 -2.18 24.45 7.07
CA VAL A 155 -3.02 24.09 8.22
C VAL A 155 -3.34 25.35 9.02
N ARG A 156 -4.63 25.56 9.31
CA ARG A 156 -5.09 26.69 10.11
C ARG A 156 -4.49 26.60 11.51
N LYS A 157 -3.73 27.64 11.86
CA LYS A 157 -3.20 27.78 13.22
C LYS A 157 -4.35 27.91 14.22
N PRO A 158 -4.27 27.27 15.41
CA PRO A 158 -5.27 27.44 16.45
C PRO A 158 -5.44 28.92 16.82
N SER A 159 -6.69 29.36 16.98
CA SER A 159 -6.98 30.71 17.46
C SER A 159 -6.48 30.89 18.90
N VAL A 160 -5.93 32.07 19.18
CA VAL A 160 -5.53 32.40 20.56
C VAL A 160 -6.78 32.74 21.35
N ALA A 161 -7.17 31.87 22.27
CA ALA A 161 -8.26 32.13 23.21
C ALA A 161 -7.70 32.92 24.40
N THR A 162 -8.48 33.88 24.89
CA THR A 162 -8.20 34.62 26.13
C THR A 162 -9.47 34.59 26.98
N GLU A 163 -9.32 34.20 28.25
CA GLU A 163 -10.43 34.11 29.20
C GLU A 163 -9.93 34.51 30.59
N ASN A 164 -10.80 35.12 31.39
CA ASN A 164 -10.51 35.40 32.80
C ASN A 164 -11.10 34.28 33.66
N ALA A 165 -10.25 33.55 34.36
CA ALA A 165 -10.69 32.57 35.34
C ALA A 165 -11.21 33.29 36.58
N ASN A 166 -12.47 33.05 36.93
CA ASN A 166 -13.10 33.61 38.14
C ASN A 166 -12.68 32.82 39.38
N TRP A 167 -11.96 33.45 40.29
CA TRP A 167 -11.48 32.90 41.54
C TRP A 167 -12.16 33.46 42.79
N TRP A 168 -13.18 34.32 42.64
CA TRP A 168 -13.93 35.02 43.69
C TRP A 168 -14.57 34.14 44.77
N LYS A 169 -14.60 32.83 44.56
CA LYS A 169 -15.05 31.85 45.55
C LYS A 169 -14.02 30.75 45.77
N SER A 170 -13.27 30.38 44.72
CA SER A 170 -12.35 29.25 44.79
C SER A 170 -11.09 29.58 45.58
N PHE A 171 -10.64 30.85 45.56
CA PHE A 171 -9.44 31.27 46.26
C PHE A 171 -9.71 31.85 47.67
N ASP A 172 -10.96 31.91 48.11
CA ASP A 172 -11.36 32.25 49.49
C ASP A 172 -11.19 31.06 50.45
N HIS A 173 -11.16 29.85 49.88
CA HIS A 173 -11.12 28.60 50.61
C HIS A 173 -9.91 27.76 50.23
N LYS A 174 -9.59 26.79 51.07
CA LYS A 174 -8.56 25.78 50.77
C LYS A 174 -8.93 25.05 49.47
N GLY A 175 -8.00 25.01 48.51
CA GLY A 175 -8.28 24.40 47.23
C GLY A 175 -7.45 24.94 46.08
N TRP A 176 -7.79 24.44 44.89
CA TRP A 176 -7.20 24.88 43.63
C TRP A 176 -8.07 25.96 42.99
N SER A 177 -7.40 27.02 42.55
CA SER A 177 -7.95 27.98 41.60
C SER A 177 -7.10 27.92 40.34
N SER A 178 -7.73 27.64 39.19
CA SER A 178 -7.01 27.34 37.94
C SER A 178 -7.66 28.02 36.76
N CYS A 179 -6.89 28.17 35.69
CA CYS A 179 -7.39 28.53 34.38
C CYS A 179 -8.33 27.46 33.82
N PRO A 180 -9.20 27.82 32.85
CA PRO A 180 -9.92 26.85 32.05
C PRO A 180 -9.00 25.84 31.36
N ASN A 181 -9.55 24.67 31.05
CA ASN A 181 -8.79 23.57 30.49
C ASN A 181 -8.10 23.94 29.16
N GLY A 182 -6.77 23.80 29.11
CA GLY A 182 -5.95 24.07 27.93
C GLY A 182 -5.41 25.50 27.86
N LEU A 183 -5.70 26.34 28.86
CA LEU A 183 -5.18 27.70 28.97
C LEU A 183 -4.09 27.81 30.05
N TYR A 184 -3.27 28.84 29.93
CA TYR A 184 -2.10 29.10 30.76
C TYR A 184 -2.19 30.53 31.32
N MET A 185 -1.78 30.70 32.57
CA MET A 185 -1.83 32.00 33.25
C MET A 185 -0.89 33.00 32.57
N THR A 186 -1.38 34.21 32.41
CA THR A 186 -0.65 35.36 31.83
C THR A 186 -0.74 36.60 32.71
N GLY A 187 -1.59 36.60 33.73
CA GLY A 187 -1.65 37.64 34.74
C GLY A 187 -2.63 37.30 35.86
N LEU A 188 -2.65 38.16 36.86
CA LEU A 188 -3.46 38.04 38.05
C LEU A 188 -4.20 39.35 38.32
N TYR A 189 -5.45 39.24 38.77
CA TYR A 189 -6.26 40.36 39.21
C TYR A 189 -6.35 40.38 40.72
N ARG A 190 -6.11 41.56 41.28
CA ARG A 190 -6.24 41.84 42.70
C ARG A 190 -7.42 42.76 42.96
N ASN A 191 -8.19 42.49 44.01
CA ASN A 191 -9.31 43.31 44.47
C ASN A 191 -8.88 44.40 45.46
N ASN A 192 -9.80 45.29 45.81
CA ASN A 192 -9.50 46.41 46.69
C ASN A 192 -9.33 45.97 48.15
N ASN A 193 -8.21 46.32 48.76
CA ASN A 193 -8.00 46.21 50.21
C ASN A 193 -8.73 47.36 50.95
N ARG A 194 -10.07 47.28 51.03
CA ARG A 194 -10.94 48.32 51.61
C ARG A 194 -10.79 48.50 53.13
N LYS A 195 -10.15 47.56 53.84
CA LYS A 195 -10.11 47.51 55.31
C LYS A 195 -8.74 47.86 55.91
N GLY A 196 -7.79 48.37 55.12
CA GLY A 196 -6.51 48.93 55.58
C GLY A 196 -5.48 47.92 56.09
N ASP A 197 -5.90 46.94 56.89
CA ASP A 197 -4.98 46.26 57.82
C ASP A 197 -4.83 44.75 57.55
N LYS A 198 -5.57 44.20 56.58
CA LYS A 198 -5.60 42.76 56.30
C LYS A 198 -5.46 42.50 54.81
N ASP A 199 -4.25 42.72 54.31
CA ASP A 199 -3.88 42.43 52.92
C ASP A 199 -3.71 40.92 52.66
N GLN A 200 -4.86 40.22 52.70
CA GLN A 200 -4.96 38.77 52.73
C GLN A 200 -5.04 38.18 51.31
N ILE A 201 -4.67 36.90 51.18
CA ILE A 201 -4.53 36.25 49.87
C ILE A 201 -5.85 36.07 49.10
N PHE A 202 -7.01 36.12 49.77
CA PHE A 202 -8.31 36.05 49.09
C PHE A 202 -8.59 37.24 48.18
N LEU A 203 -7.85 38.35 48.31
CA LEU A 203 -7.96 39.47 47.36
C LEU A 203 -7.46 39.10 45.95
N LEU A 204 -6.92 37.90 45.74
CA LEU A 204 -6.58 37.33 44.44
C LEU A 204 -7.80 36.69 43.78
N GLU A 205 -8.54 37.47 43.01
CA GLU A 205 -9.90 37.09 42.58
C GLU A 205 -9.97 36.55 41.15
N GLU A 206 -8.99 36.82 40.29
CA GLU A 206 -9.02 36.33 38.90
C GLU A 206 -7.62 36.07 38.33
N ALA A 207 -7.55 35.23 37.30
CA ALA A 207 -6.37 35.05 36.46
C ALA A 207 -6.69 35.27 34.98
N GLU A 208 -5.84 36.01 34.27
CA GLU A 208 -5.93 36.09 32.80
C GLU A 208 -5.29 34.83 32.22
N CYS A 209 -6.04 34.08 31.44
CA CYS A 209 -5.66 32.80 30.89
C CYS A 209 -5.65 32.86 29.36
N LYS A 210 -4.56 32.41 28.73
CA LYS A 210 -4.43 32.36 27.27
C LYS A 210 -4.09 30.97 26.77
N SER A 211 -4.54 30.63 25.57
CA SER A 211 -4.19 29.36 24.93
C SER A 211 -2.69 29.33 24.57
N ALA A 212 -2.20 28.14 24.25
CA ALA A 212 -0.83 27.98 23.79
C ALA A 212 -0.52 28.82 22.55
N ALA A 213 0.73 29.22 22.39
CA ALA A 213 1.18 29.96 21.22
C ALA A 213 0.87 29.19 19.92
N SER A 214 0.33 29.89 18.93
CA SER A 214 -0.29 29.29 17.75
C SER A 214 0.69 28.49 16.88
N HIS A 215 2.00 28.76 16.94
CA HIS A 215 3.05 28.00 16.25
C HIS A 215 3.26 26.59 16.80
N LEU A 216 2.73 26.30 17.98
CA LEU A 216 2.81 24.96 18.59
C LEU A 216 1.73 24.01 18.07
N TYR A 217 0.73 24.51 17.32
CA TYR A 217 -0.40 23.72 16.84
C TYR A 217 -0.95 22.81 17.95
N SER A 218 -1.18 23.39 19.13
CA SER A 218 -1.60 22.61 20.29
C SER A 218 -3.06 22.15 20.13
N GLY A 219 -3.34 20.90 20.46
CA GLY A 219 -4.67 20.29 20.41
C GLY A 219 -5.63 20.72 21.53
N GLY A 220 -5.32 21.78 22.27
CA GLY A 220 -6.17 22.33 23.33
C GLY A 220 -6.09 21.53 24.64
N ALA A 221 -7.24 21.32 25.29
CA ALA A 221 -7.36 20.84 26.67
C ALA A 221 -6.57 19.55 26.99
N ASN A 222 -6.49 18.61 26.05
CA ASN A 222 -5.86 17.30 26.22
C ASN A 222 -4.40 17.25 25.77
N ASP A 223 -3.89 18.34 25.20
CA ASP A 223 -2.57 18.44 24.61
C ASP A 223 -1.56 19.16 25.53
N ARG A 224 -1.57 18.78 26.81
CA ARG A 224 -0.65 19.32 27.81
C ARG A 224 -0.12 18.25 28.74
N ASP A 225 1.07 18.53 29.26
CA ASP A 225 1.72 17.80 30.33
C ASP A 225 1.81 18.71 31.54
N CYS A 226 1.37 18.24 32.70
CA CYS A 226 1.21 19.04 33.91
C CYS A 226 1.82 18.34 35.12
N TYR A 227 2.35 19.12 36.05
CA TYR A 227 2.80 18.65 37.35
C TYR A 227 2.54 19.73 38.41
N LYS A 228 2.51 19.30 39.68
CA LYS A 228 2.38 20.21 40.82
C LYS A 228 3.77 20.57 41.32
N LEU A 229 4.07 21.86 41.37
CA LEU A 229 5.25 22.38 42.03
C LEU A 229 4.90 22.65 43.50
N ASN A 230 5.48 21.87 44.41
CA ASN A 230 5.41 22.15 45.84
C ASN A 230 6.34 23.34 46.15
N ILE A 231 5.79 24.38 46.80
CA ILE A 231 6.51 25.59 47.15
C ILE A 231 6.49 25.87 48.65
N TRP A 232 6.12 24.88 49.47
CA TRP A 232 5.87 25.07 50.91
C TRP A 232 7.08 25.66 51.62
N ASP A 233 8.23 25.02 51.47
CA ASP A 233 9.48 25.53 52.07
C ASP A 233 10.08 26.70 51.29
N ILE A 234 9.76 26.81 49.99
CA ILE A 234 10.32 27.83 49.09
C ILE A 234 9.77 29.21 49.46
N TRP A 235 8.47 29.30 49.75
CA TRP A 235 7.74 30.53 49.98
C TRP A 235 7.47 30.85 51.45
N ASN A 236 8.07 30.13 52.39
CA ASN A 236 8.17 30.54 53.80
C ASN A 236 9.11 31.73 54.02
N ARG A 237 9.95 32.06 53.03
CA ARG A 237 10.91 33.18 53.06
C ARG A 237 10.98 33.87 51.70
N LYS A 238 11.69 35.00 51.63
CA LYS A 238 11.95 35.75 50.39
C LYS A 238 12.61 34.84 49.35
N ASN A 239 11.88 34.47 48.30
CA ASN A 239 12.40 33.60 47.25
C ASN A 239 11.52 33.61 46.00
N TRP A 240 12.08 33.07 44.92
CA TRP A 240 11.37 32.71 43.70
C TRP A 240 10.76 31.32 43.82
N ALA A 241 9.49 31.20 43.44
CA ALA A 241 8.86 29.94 43.10
C ALA A 241 8.65 29.89 41.58
N VAL A 242 9.31 28.98 40.89
CA VAL A 242 9.30 28.91 39.42
C VAL A 242 9.04 27.49 38.95
N CYS A 243 8.14 27.35 37.99
CA CYS A 243 7.96 26.11 37.24
C CYS A 243 9.30 25.69 36.59
N LYS A 244 9.46 24.38 36.38
CA LYS A 244 10.61 23.81 35.68
C LYS A 244 10.66 24.33 34.25
N ASN A 245 11.87 24.31 33.67
CA ASN A 245 12.12 24.88 32.35
C ASN A 245 11.10 24.41 31.30
N GLY A 246 10.51 25.35 30.57
CA GLY A 246 9.50 25.11 29.55
C GLY A 246 8.05 24.96 30.04
N TYR A 247 7.79 25.06 31.35
CA TYR A 247 6.44 25.00 31.92
C TYR A 247 5.95 26.38 32.35
N TYR A 248 4.63 26.51 32.40
CA TYR A 248 3.91 27.75 32.69
C TYR A 248 2.84 27.45 33.74
N MET A 249 2.54 28.43 34.58
CA MET A 249 1.50 28.33 35.58
C MET A 249 0.14 28.17 34.92
N HIS A 250 -0.67 27.29 35.48
CA HIS A 250 -2.06 27.02 35.10
C HIS A 250 -3.01 27.32 36.26
N GLY A 251 -2.53 27.19 37.50
CA GLY A 251 -3.33 27.45 38.69
C GLY A 251 -2.47 27.49 39.94
N ILE A 252 -3.10 27.91 41.02
CA ILE A 252 -2.49 28.09 42.34
C ILE A 252 -3.34 27.33 43.36
N TYR A 253 -2.66 26.63 44.27
CA TYR A 253 -3.28 25.97 45.41
C TYR A 253 -3.00 26.75 46.68
N ARG A 254 -4.02 26.90 47.52
CA ARG A 254 -3.87 27.42 48.88
C ARG A 254 -4.30 26.43 49.95
N THR A 255 -3.61 26.47 51.08
CA THR A 255 -4.02 25.84 52.35
C THR A 255 -4.97 26.75 53.14
N SER A 256 -5.40 26.29 54.32
CA SER A 256 -6.21 27.09 55.24
C SER A 256 -5.38 28.21 55.86
N GLY A 257 -5.95 29.41 56.00
CA GLY A 257 -5.23 30.60 56.51
C GLY A 257 -5.10 31.69 55.45
N ASN A 258 -4.93 32.95 55.85
CA ASN A 258 -5.15 34.10 54.97
C ASN A 258 -3.87 34.86 54.58
N HIS A 259 -2.70 34.28 54.82
CA HIS A 259 -1.40 34.89 54.57
C HIS A 259 -0.73 34.31 53.33
N LEU A 260 0.31 35.01 52.84
CA LEU A 260 0.99 34.65 51.60
C LEU A 260 1.62 33.25 51.62
N HIS A 261 2.12 32.79 52.76
CA HIS A 261 2.69 31.44 52.88
C HIS A 261 1.64 30.35 52.69
N ASN A 262 0.34 30.65 52.86
CA ASN A 262 -0.73 29.69 52.59
C ASN A 262 -0.92 29.44 51.09
N ILE A 263 -0.15 30.08 50.20
CA ILE A 263 0.00 29.68 48.81
C ILE A 263 1.14 28.66 48.70
N GLU A 264 0.79 27.42 48.41
CA GLU A 264 1.65 26.28 48.75
C GLU A 264 1.99 25.41 47.54
N GLU A 265 1.20 25.46 46.46
CA GLU A 265 1.53 24.76 45.22
C GLU A 265 1.14 25.56 43.98
N PHE A 266 1.93 25.38 42.92
CA PHE A 266 1.56 25.81 41.57
C PHE A 266 1.24 24.61 40.70
N MET A 267 0.18 24.70 39.92
CA MET A 267 -0.04 23.78 38.80
C MET A 267 0.76 24.30 37.62
N CYS A 268 1.79 23.57 37.21
CA CYS A 268 2.66 23.93 36.11
C CYS A 268 2.37 23.02 34.92
N CYS A 269 2.00 23.59 33.77
CA CYS A 269 1.67 22.86 32.55
C CYS A 269 2.51 23.33 31.36
N LYS A 270 2.69 22.47 30.37
CA LYS A 270 3.22 22.82 29.04
C LYS A 270 2.44 22.12 27.93
N PRO A 271 2.38 22.68 26.71
CA PRO A 271 1.89 21.94 25.55
C PRO A 271 2.77 20.72 25.26
N LYS A 272 2.17 19.56 24.92
CA LYS A 272 2.96 18.36 24.57
C LYS A 272 3.77 18.55 23.30
N SER A 273 3.32 19.43 22.40
CA SER A 273 4.03 19.82 21.18
C SER A 273 5.22 20.76 21.40
N GLN A 274 5.52 21.18 22.64
CA GLN A 274 6.66 22.04 22.94
C GLN A 274 7.87 21.23 23.44
N VAL A 275 9.07 21.66 23.04
CA VAL A 275 10.32 21.26 23.72
C VAL A 275 10.28 21.74 25.18
N SER A 276 10.86 21.00 26.12
CA SER A 276 10.91 21.37 27.56
C SER A 276 11.92 22.50 27.82
N GLN A 277 11.76 23.63 27.14
CA GLN A 277 12.56 24.84 27.31
C GLN A 277 11.70 26.07 27.04
N TRP A 278 11.94 27.14 27.80
CA TRP A 278 11.44 28.47 27.45
C TRP A 278 12.23 29.05 26.28
N LYS A 279 11.63 30.00 25.54
CA LYS A 279 12.36 30.75 24.51
C LYS A 279 13.02 32.00 25.11
N HIS A 280 12.21 32.98 25.49
CA HIS A 280 12.68 34.18 26.18
C HIS A 280 11.95 34.33 27.51
N CYS A 281 12.63 34.83 28.52
CA CYS A 281 12.05 35.13 29.82
C CYS A 281 12.48 36.51 30.30
N TYR A 282 11.61 37.16 31.06
CA TYR A 282 11.92 38.37 31.80
C TYR A 282 11.18 38.36 33.14
N ASN A 283 11.62 39.18 34.07
CA ASN A 283 10.90 39.39 35.33
C ASN A 283 10.07 40.66 35.21
N LYS A 284 8.76 40.55 35.34
CA LYS A 284 7.85 41.68 35.38
C LYS A 284 7.82 42.21 36.82
N ASN A 285 8.32 43.41 37.03
CA ASN A 285 8.12 44.14 38.29
C ASN A 285 6.62 44.47 38.41
N VAL A 286 6.02 44.03 39.52
CA VAL A 286 4.63 44.31 39.89
C VAL A 286 4.50 44.98 41.26
N TRP A 287 5.60 45.47 41.84
CA TRP A 287 5.67 46.02 43.20
C TRP A 287 4.53 47.03 43.42
N LYS A 288 4.48 48.07 42.59
CA LYS A 288 3.44 49.10 42.70
C LYS A 288 2.08 48.66 42.16
N SER A 289 2.06 47.82 41.12
CA SER A 289 0.81 47.47 40.44
C SER A 289 0.00 46.41 41.19
N PHE A 290 0.64 45.65 42.07
CA PHE A 290 0.02 44.59 42.86
C PHE A 290 -0.29 45.00 44.31
N ASP A 291 0.04 46.23 44.71
CA ASP A 291 -0.41 46.84 45.97
C ASP A 291 -1.88 47.31 45.86
N HIS A 292 -2.30 47.68 44.65
CA HIS A 292 -3.59 48.29 44.36
C HIS A 292 -4.53 47.34 43.61
N LYS A 293 -5.83 47.65 43.64
CA LYS A 293 -6.83 46.93 42.84
C LYS A 293 -6.50 47.03 41.37
N GLY A 294 -6.48 45.91 40.67
CA GLY A 294 -6.27 45.89 39.22
C GLY A 294 -5.55 44.66 38.72
N TRP A 295 -5.22 44.72 37.43
CA TRP A 295 -4.51 43.67 36.73
C TRP A 295 -3.00 43.90 36.76
N SER A 296 -2.25 42.85 37.08
CA SER A 296 -0.84 42.74 36.75
C SER A 296 -0.64 41.59 35.77
N LYS A 297 -0.03 41.87 34.61
CA LYS A 297 0.05 40.91 33.49
C LYS A 297 1.45 40.85 32.90
N CYS A 298 1.79 39.68 32.37
CA CYS A 298 2.88 39.52 31.41
C CYS A 298 2.53 40.22 30.08
N ASN A 299 3.57 40.53 29.30
CA ASN A 299 3.42 41.09 27.96
C ASN A 299 2.76 40.06 27.03
N ASN A 300 2.14 40.54 25.95
CA ASN A 300 1.56 39.66 24.94
C ASN A 300 2.60 38.66 24.42
N GLY A 301 2.22 37.38 24.35
CA GLY A 301 3.11 36.28 23.95
C GLY A 301 3.95 35.67 25.08
N TYR A 302 3.83 36.18 26.31
CA TYR A 302 4.48 35.66 27.51
C TYR A 302 3.45 35.13 28.50
N TYR A 303 3.85 34.10 29.22
CA TYR A 303 3.03 33.38 30.20
C TYR A 303 3.74 33.39 31.55
N MET A 304 2.96 33.39 32.62
CA MET A 304 3.52 33.28 33.96
C MET A 304 4.16 31.90 34.12
N SER A 305 5.42 31.87 34.54
CA SER A 305 6.17 30.65 34.86
C SER A 305 6.60 30.60 36.32
N GLY A 306 6.34 31.66 37.08
CA GLY A 306 6.70 31.73 38.48
C GLY A 306 6.39 33.10 39.06
N MET A 307 6.56 33.21 40.37
CA MET A 307 6.29 34.42 41.14
C MET A 307 7.39 34.60 42.17
N PHE A 308 7.71 35.86 42.47
CA PHE A 308 8.66 36.24 43.51
C PHE A 308 7.92 36.80 44.70
N ARG A 309 8.32 36.33 45.88
CA ARG A 309 7.83 36.80 47.16
C ARG A 309 8.95 37.56 47.90
N ASN A 310 8.60 38.69 48.53
CA ASN A 310 9.46 39.43 49.46
C ASN A 310 9.39 38.89 50.92
N SER A 311 10.08 39.53 51.85
CA SER A 311 10.22 39.05 53.25
C SER A 311 8.96 39.15 54.13
N CYS A 312 7.84 39.67 53.63
CA CYS A 312 6.58 39.84 54.39
C CYS A 312 5.51 38.78 54.03
N ASN A 313 4.39 38.76 54.76
CA ASN A 313 3.33 37.72 54.71
C ASN A 313 1.98 38.18 54.12
N ASN A 314 1.94 39.37 53.53
CA ASN A 314 0.76 39.96 52.91
C ASN A 314 0.74 39.69 51.40
N LEU A 315 -0.41 39.83 50.74
CA LEU A 315 -0.55 39.58 49.30
C LEU A 315 0.34 40.51 48.44
N TYR A 316 0.51 41.77 48.85
CA TYR A 316 1.35 42.76 48.18
C TYR A 316 2.84 42.37 48.16
N CYS A 317 3.24 41.44 49.04
CA CYS A 317 4.61 40.93 49.06
C CYS A 317 4.93 40.04 47.85
N ILE A 318 3.97 39.84 46.93
CA ILE A 318 4.24 39.34 45.58
C ILE A 318 4.70 40.51 44.72
N GLU A 319 5.97 40.53 44.42
CA GLU A 319 6.65 41.70 43.87
C GLU A 319 7.00 41.52 42.38
N GLU A 320 7.23 40.28 41.93
CA GLU A 320 7.60 40.03 40.53
C GLU A 320 6.94 38.78 39.97
N PHE A 321 6.62 38.81 38.68
CA PHE A 321 6.25 37.62 37.91
C PHE A 321 7.39 37.20 36.99
N ARG A 322 7.70 35.91 36.97
CA ARG A 322 8.57 35.34 35.94
C ARG A 322 7.71 35.11 34.70
N CYS A 323 7.91 35.91 33.66
CA CYS A 323 7.17 35.84 32.41
C CYS A 323 8.04 35.20 31.33
N CYS A 324 7.61 34.09 30.76
CA CYS A 324 8.34 33.36 29.73
C CYS A 324 7.48 33.12 28.48
N SER A 325 8.06 33.31 27.30
CA SER A 325 7.41 33.00 26.03
C SER A 325 7.54 31.52 25.71
N MET A 326 6.53 30.97 25.04
CA MET A 326 6.54 29.56 24.68
C MET A 326 7.73 29.13 23.81
N GLY A 327 8.26 27.95 24.11
CA GLY A 327 9.41 27.34 23.43
C GLY A 327 9.12 26.91 21.99
N PRO A 328 10.12 26.35 21.30
CA PRO A 328 9.94 25.82 19.95
C PRO A 328 9.07 24.56 19.94
N ASN A 329 8.41 24.34 18.80
CA ASN A 329 7.67 23.10 18.52
C ASN A 329 8.65 21.92 18.44
N ASN A 330 8.28 20.78 19.02
CA ASN A 330 9.09 19.56 19.04
C ASN A 330 8.77 18.55 17.91
N GLY A 331 7.91 18.93 16.96
CA GLY A 331 7.49 18.08 15.85
C GLY A 331 6.44 17.03 16.23
N LYS A 332 5.79 17.14 17.40
CA LYS A 332 4.74 16.21 17.85
C LYS A 332 3.34 16.82 17.93
N SER A 333 3.13 17.97 17.28
CA SER A 333 1.80 18.57 17.18
C SER A 333 0.86 17.76 16.27
N PHE A 334 -0.45 18.02 16.34
CA PHE A 334 -1.40 17.35 15.43
C PHE A 334 -1.10 17.64 13.95
N ALA A 335 -0.51 18.80 13.64
CA ALA A 335 -0.15 19.20 12.28
C ALA A 335 0.90 18.26 11.65
N GLU A 336 1.70 17.59 12.47
CA GLU A 336 2.77 16.67 12.03
C GLU A 336 2.26 15.27 11.70
N ASN A 337 1.01 14.96 12.07
CA ASN A 337 0.39 13.66 11.88
C ASN A 337 -0.94 13.75 11.10
N PRO A 338 -0.92 14.13 9.80
CA PRO A 338 -2.09 14.02 8.96
C PRO A 338 -2.41 12.56 8.64
N LYS A 339 -3.67 12.32 8.32
CA LYS A 339 -4.12 11.15 7.58
C LYS A 339 -4.03 11.42 6.08
N ILE A 340 -3.31 10.56 5.37
CA ILE A 340 -3.23 10.54 3.91
C ILE A 340 -4.39 9.69 3.41
N SER A 341 -5.14 10.18 2.43
CA SER A 341 -6.23 9.45 1.80
C SER A 341 -6.13 9.52 0.27
N VAL A 342 -6.42 8.41 -0.40
CA VAL A 342 -6.56 8.32 -1.85
C VAL A 342 -7.92 7.73 -2.19
N ARG A 343 -8.52 8.22 -3.28
CA ARG A 343 -9.78 7.71 -3.80
C ARG A 343 -9.50 6.94 -5.06
N ILE A 344 -9.94 5.69 -5.13
CA ILE A 344 -9.63 4.80 -6.24
C ILE A 344 -10.89 4.07 -6.70
N ARG A 345 -10.92 3.69 -7.97
CA ARG A 345 -11.91 2.76 -8.49
C ARG A 345 -11.35 1.35 -8.40
N GLY A 346 -12.00 0.48 -7.64
CA GLY A 346 -11.65 -0.93 -7.57
C GLY A 346 -11.96 -1.65 -8.89
N THR A 347 -11.48 -2.89 -9.01
CA THR A 347 -11.76 -3.72 -10.19
C THR A 347 -13.20 -4.20 -10.31
N ASP A 348 -13.95 -4.10 -9.21
CA ASP A 348 -15.41 -4.27 -9.15
C ASP A 348 -16.18 -3.05 -9.68
N GLY A 349 -15.47 -2.01 -10.13
CA GLY A 349 -16.04 -0.73 -10.55
C GLY A 349 -16.49 0.16 -9.38
N LYS A 350 -16.42 -0.31 -8.13
CA LYS A 350 -16.84 0.44 -6.95
C LYS A 350 -15.74 1.41 -6.53
N LEU A 351 -16.14 2.60 -6.09
CA LEU A 351 -15.21 3.60 -5.58
C LEU A 351 -14.91 3.35 -4.10
N LYS A 352 -13.65 3.53 -3.73
CA LYS A 352 -13.16 3.36 -2.36
C LYS A 352 -12.24 4.51 -1.99
N GLU A 353 -12.34 4.99 -0.76
CA GLU A 353 -11.37 5.88 -0.13
C GLU A 353 -10.49 5.05 0.80
N CYS A 354 -9.20 4.99 0.52
CA CYS A 354 -8.21 4.30 1.32
C CYS A 354 -7.32 5.32 2.02
N SER A 355 -7.06 5.12 3.30
CA SER A 355 -6.35 6.08 4.14
C SER A 355 -5.31 5.43 5.04
N MET A 356 -4.28 6.17 5.43
CA MET A 356 -3.18 5.75 6.29
C MET A 356 -2.64 6.96 7.08
N ASP A 357 -2.15 6.75 8.29
CA ASP A 357 -1.51 7.82 9.07
C ASP A 357 -0.11 8.11 8.50
N ALA A 358 0.22 9.39 8.28
CA ALA A 358 1.44 9.78 7.57
C ALA A 358 2.73 9.41 8.31
N ILE A 359 2.67 9.22 9.63
CA ILE A 359 3.81 8.82 10.46
C ILE A 359 3.91 7.31 10.68
N ASP A 360 2.98 6.50 10.13
CA ASP A 360 3.03 5.05 10.25
C ASP A 360 4.22 4.49 9.45
N ARG A 361 5.07 3.72 10.14
CA ARG A 361 6.26 3.06 9.58
C ARG A 361 6.14 1.54 9.54
N SER A 362 5.02 0.99 10.00
CA SER A 362 4.83 -0.44 10.17
C SER A 362 4.55 -1.17 8.85
N ALA A 363 5.16 -2.34 8.68
CA ALA A 363 5.01 -3.15 7.47
C ALA A 363 3.62 -3.81 7.36
N SER A 364 2.96 -4.11 8.48
CA SER A 364 1.62 -4.70 8.54
C SER A 364 0.50 -3.69 8.80
N THR A 365 0.83 -2.45 9.21
CA THR A 365 -0.03 -1.25 9.39
C THR A 365 -1.52 -1.47 9.65
N SER A 366 -1.90 -1.29 10.91
CA SER A 366 -3.31 -1.20 11.33
C SER A 366 -3.96 0.16 10.99
N SER A 367 -3.17 1.18 10.61
CA SER A 367 -3.72 2.49 10.22
C SER A 367 -4.27 2.50 8.79
N TYR A 368 -3.83 1.58 7.93
CA TYR A 368 -4.37 1.45 6.58
C TYR A 368 -5.81 0.92 6.57
N LYS A 369 -6.75 1.73 6.09
CA LYS A 369 -8.18 1.38 6.02
C LYS A 369 -8.79 1.89 4.74
N CYS A 370 -9.63 1.06 4.12
CA CYS A 370 -10.44 1.44 2.96
C CYS A 370 -11.93 1.39 3.30
N LYS A 371 -12.69 2.35 2.79
CA LYS A 371 -14.16 2.40 2.88
C LYS A 371 -14.75 2.67 1.49
N SER A 372 -15.91 2.10 1.20
CA SER A 372 -16.65 2.41 -0.02
C SER A 372 -17.15 3.86 0.00
N ILE A 373 -17.16 4.52 -1.16
CA ILE A 373 -17.64 5.89 -1.34
C ILE A 373 -18.46 6.00 -2.63
N THR A 374 -19.22 7.10 -2.78
CA THR A 374 -19.94 7.45 -4.02
C THR A 374 -19.32 8.63 -4.77
N ASP A 375 -18.51 9.44 -4.09
CA ASP A 375 -17.85 10.62 -4.66
C ASP A 375 -16.78 10.22 -5.69
N THR A 376 -16.98 10.67 -6.94
CA THR A 376 -16.10 10.42 -8.09
C THR A 376 -15.00 11.46 -8.26
N THR A 377 -15.07 12.58 -7.51
CA THR A 377 -14.14 13.71 -7.68
C THR A 377 -12.78 13.42 -7.05
N ASN A 378 -11.75 14.04 -7.62
CA ASN A 378 -10.36 13.92 -7.15
C ASN A 378 -9.89 12.46 -7.05
N GLY A 379 -10.45 11.59 -7.88
CA GLY A 379 -10.07 10.19 -7.99
C GLY A 379 -8.68 10.02 -8.58
N MET A 380 -7.99 9.00 -8.09
CA MET A 380 -6.73 8.53 -8.61
C MET A 380 -6.98 7.33 -9.53
N TYR A 381 -6.20 7.25 -10.60
CA TYR A 381 -6.30 6.20 -11.60
C TYR A 381 -4.92 5.80 -12.11
N LEU A 382 -4.86 4.63 -12.73
CA LEU A 382 -3.70 4.19 -13.49
C LEU A 382 -3.93 4.45 -14.96
N GLU A 383 -2.97 5.11 -15.57
CA GLU A 383 -2.87 5.24 -17.02
C GLU A 383 -1.81 4.25 -17.51
N ALA A 384 -2.18 3.40 -18.48
CA ALA A 384 -1.20 2.56 -19.14
C ALA A 384 -0.22 3.44 -19.95
N ARG A 385 1.09 3.25 -19.71
CA ARG A 385 2.15 4.01 -20.39
C ARG A 385 2.79 3.19 -21.50
N GLU A 386 3.21 1.98 -21.18
CA GLU A 386 4.01 1.14 -22.07
C GLU A 386 3.85 -0.34 -21.74
N PHE A 387 3.90 -1.21 -22.75
CA PHE A 387 4.10 -2.65 -22.54
C PHE A 387 5.38 -3.10 -23.23
N LYS A 388 6.21 -3.82 -22.48
CA LYS A 388 7.50 -4.36 -22.92
C LYS A 388 7.46 -5.88 -22.97
N VAL A 389 8.07 -6.48 -23.98
CA VAL A 389 8.38 -7.92 -23.97
C VAL A 389 9.66 -8.13 -23.18
N GLU A 390 9.60 -9.01 -22.18
CA GLU A 390 10.78 -9.35 -21.37
C GLU A 390 11.39 -10.68 -21.79
N ASP A 391 10.58 -11.61 -22.33
CA ASP A 391 11.07 -12.92 -22.76
C ASP A 391 10.16 -13.56 -23.83
N LYS A 392 10.76 -14.37 -24.71
CA LYS A 392 10.09 -15.19 -25.73
C LYS A 392 10.50 -16.65 -25.49
N THR A 393 9.54 -17.50 -25.13
CA THR A 393 9.83 -18.93 -24.96
C THR A 393 10.21 -19.56 -26.30
N GLN A 394 11.00 -20.65 -26.26
CA GLN A 394 11.18 -21.47 -27.44
C GLN A 394 9.81 -22.02 -27.91
N PRO A 395 9.60 -22.16 -29.23
CA PRO A 395 8.33 -22.66 -29.75
C PRO A 395 8.09 -24.08 -29.22
N THR A 396 6.96 -24.29 -28.55
CA THR A 396 6.58 -25.65 -28.16
C THR A 396 5.88 -26.29 -29.33
N VAL A 397 6.52 -27.31 -29.89
CA VAL A 397 6.05 -27.99 -31.09
C VAL A 397 5.25 -29.22 -30.67
N ALA A 398 3.93 -29.17 -30.83
CA ALA A 398 3.09 -30.34 -30.66
C ALA A 398 3.31 -31.34 -31.81
N ALA A 399 3.11 -32.63 -31.54
CA ALA A 399 3.05 -33.63 -32.60
C ALA A 399 1.96 -33.27 -33.62
N PRO A 400 2.18 -33.48 -34.93
CA PRO A 400 1.15 -33.23 -35.94
C PRO A 400 -0.13 -34.04 -35.66
N GLN A 401 -1.28 -33.38 -35.67
CA GLN A 401 -2.59 -34.01 -35.46
C GLN A 401 -3.49 -33.78 -36.68
N GLN A 402 -4.44 -34.68 -36.92
CA GLN A 402 -5.40 -34.50 -38.01
C GLN A 402 -6.24 -33.24 -37.78
N VAL A 403 -6.45 -32.45 -38.83
CA VAL A 403 -7.32 -31.26 -38.74
C VAL A 403 -8.74 -31.71 -38.37
N LYS A 404 -9.30 -31.11 -37.32
CA LYS A 404 -10.63 -31.45 -36.81
C LYS A 404 -11.67 -31.29 -37.93
N ASN A 405 -12.54 -32.29 -38.10
CA ASN A 405 -13.57 -32.36 -39.15
C ASN A 405 -13.05 -32.44 -40.60
N PHE A 406 -11.74 -32.56 -40.82
CA PHE A 406 -11.19 -32.79 -42.15
C PHE A 406 -11.33 -34.26 -42.55
N LYS A 407 -12.03 -34.51 -43.66
CA LYS A 407 -12.13 -35.84 -44.27
C LYS A 407 -11.02 -35.98 -45.33
N PRO A 408 -10.16 -37.01 -45.24
CA PRO A 408 -9.15 -37.25 -46.27
C PRO A 408 -9.75 -37.38 -47.66
N VAL A 409 -9.06 -36.83 -48.66
CA VAL A 409 -9.49 -36.84 -50.06
C VAL A 409 -8.83 -38.02 -50.76
N ILE A 410 -9.60 -38.82 -51.49
CA ILE A 410 -9.11 -40.01 -52.18
C ILE A 410 -8.98 -39.73 -53.67
N CYS A 411 -7.83 -40.10 -54.25
CA CYS A 411 -7.64 -40.29 -55.68
C CYS A 411 -7.65 -41.80 -55.95
N THR A 412 -8.67 -42.27 -56.64
CA THR A 412 -8.93 -43.70 -56.83
C THR A 412 -7.91 -44.36 -57.77
N ALA A 413 -7.73 -45.66 -57.61
CA ALA A 413 -6.88 -46.42 -58.54
C ALA A 413 -7.41 -46.37 -59.98
N SER A 414 -6.50 -46.32 -60.94
CA SER A 414 -6.77 -46.37 -62.37
C SER A 414 -5.80 -47.34 -63.05
N ASN A 415 -6.22 -48.00 -64.13
CA ASN A 415 -5.37 -48.91 -64.89
C ASN A 415 -4.21 -48.21 -65.64
N LYS A 416 -4.25 -46.87 -65.73
CA LYS A 416 -3.18 -46.02 -66.28
C LYS A 416 -2.71 -45.04 -65.22
N ALA A 417 -1.42 -44.71 -65.25
CA ALA A 417 -0.88 -43.63 -64.42
C ALA A 417 -1.52 -42.30 -64.83
N TYR A 418 -1.83 -41.45 -63.85
CA TYR A 418 -2.46 -40.15 -64.07
C TYR A 418 -2.09 -39.15 -62.97
N THR A 419 -2.23 -37.86 -63.26
CA THR A 419 -2.04 -36.80 -62.28
C THR A 419 -3.37 -36.44 -61.62
N CYS A 420 -3.47 -36.64 -60.32
CA CYS A 420 -4.63 -36.25 -59.52
C CYS A 420 -4.46 -34.81 -59.02
N ASN A 421 -5.38 -33.92 -59.42
CA ASN A 421 -5.44 -32.54 -58.92
C ASN A 421 -6.63 -32.39 -57.99
N LYS A 422 -6.37 -32.04 -56.72
CA LYS A 422 -7.40 -31.81 -55.71
C LYS A 422 -7.17 -30.49 -55.01
N ARG A 423 -8.28 -29.76 -54.80
CA ARG A 423 -8.29 -28.60 -53.91
C ARG A 423 -8.77 -29.05 -52.54
N VAL A 424 -7.96 -28.78 -51.52
CA VAL A 424 -8.22 -29.14 -50.14
C VAL A 424 -8.48 -27.86 -49.37
N THR A 425 -9.70 -27.69 -48.86
CA THR A 425 -10.07 -26.52 -48.05
C THR A 425 -10.18 -26.94 -46.59
N SER A 426 -9.62 -26.13 -45.69
CA SER A 426 -9.79 -26.33 -44.25
C SER A 426 -10.05 -25.01 -43.55
N THR A 427 -10.83 -25.05 -42.47
CA THR A 427 -11.00 -23.91 -41.56
C THR A 427 -10.17 -24.17 -40.33
N ILE A 428 -9.12 -23.37 -40.14
CA ILE A 428 -8.24 -23.47 -38.99
C ILE A 428 -8.67 -22.44 -37.96
N THR A 429 -9.11 -22.92 -36.80
CA THR A 429 -9.40 -22.09 -35.64
C THR A 429 -8.15 -21.99 -34.77
N THR A 430 -7.61 -20.79 -34.64
CA THR A 430 -6.51 -20.44 -33.72
C THR A 430 -7.07 -19.64 -32.54
N SER A 431 -6.42 -19.76 -31.38
CA SER A 431 -6.78 -18.95 -30.23
C SER A 431 -5.54 -18.29 -29.64
N SER A 432 -5.59 -16.99 -29.50
CA SER A 432 -4.61 -16.21 -28.75
C SER A 432 -5.15 -15.96 -27.34
N THR A 433 -4.31 -16.16 -26.32
CA THR A 433 -4.72 -15.99 -24.92
C THR A 433 -3.76 -15.07 -24.18
N LEU A 434 -4.28 -13.92 -23.75
CA LEU A 434 -3.62 -13.03 -22.80
C LEU A 434 -3.92 -13.46 -21.37
N LYS A 435 -2.88 -13.70 -20.57
CA LYS A 435 -2.97 -13.99 -19.14
C LYS A 435 -2.29 -12.89 -18.32
N ILE A 436 -2.97 -12.41 -17.29
CA ILE A 436 -2.42 -11.44 -16.34
C ILE A 436 -1.91 -12.23 -15.13
N GLY A 437 -0.58 -12.31 -14.98
CA GLY A 437 0.06 -13.12 -13.93
C GLY A 437 0.23 -12.37 -12.60
N SER A 438 0.51 -11.07 -12.66
CA SER A 438 0.44 -10.16 -11.52
C SER A 438 -0.46 -8.98 -11.88
N GLY A 439 -1.40 -8.68 -10.99
CA GLY A 439 -2.42 -7.68 -11.19
C GLY A 439 -2.46 -6.66 -10.07
N PHE A 440 -3.43 -5.75 -10.12
CA PHE A 440 -3.70 -4.77 -9.08
C PHE A 440 -5.19 -4.63 -8.77
N SER A 441 -5.49 -4.28 -7.52
CA SER A 441 -6.85 -4.04 -7.04
C SER A 441 -7.46 -2.69 -7.48
N MET A 442 -7.06 -2.17 -8.64
CA MET A 442 -7.47 -0.85 -9.14
C MET A 442 -7.81 -0.87 -10.64
N GLY A 443 -8.79 -0.08 -11.06
CA GLY A 443 -9.14 0.11 -12.47
C GLY A 443 -8.05 0.86 -13.24
N VAL A 444 -7.98 0.59 -14.55
CA VAL A 444 -7.00 1.23 -15.46
C VAL A 444 -7.71 1.92 -16.60
N THR A 445 -7.18 3.07 -16.95
CA THR A 445 -7.48 3.76 -18.21
C THR A 445 -6.38 3.42 -19.21
N ILE A 446 -6.77 2.86 -20.36
CA ILE A 446 -5.86 2.61 -21.47
C ILE A 446 -6.12 3.65 -22.54
N GLY A 447 -5.15 4.54 -22.77
CA GLY A 447 -5.20 5.53 -23.84
C GLY A 447 -4.83 4.93 -25.20
N THR A 448 -5.12 5.66 -26.29
CA THR A 448 -4.75 5.25 -27.66
C THR A 448 -3.24 5.33 -27.95
N LYS A 449 -2.45 5.90 -27.02
CA LYS A 449 -1.00 6.16 -27.19
C LYS A 449 -0.09 5.19 -26.41
N VAL A 450 -0.59 4.04 -25.99
CA VAL A 450 0.25 3.07 -25.27
C VAL A 450 1.32 2.51 -26.20
N GLY A 451 2.58 2.77 -25.88
CA GLY A 451 3.71 2.26 -26.64
C GLY A 451 3.92 0.75 -26.44
N LEU A 452 4.17 0.03 -27.53
CA LEU A 452 4.63 -1.35 -27.50
C LEU A 452 6.10 -1.42 -27.90
N GLU A 453 6.96 -1.87 -26.98
CA GLU A 453 8.36 -2.17 -27.29
C GLU A 453 8.43 -3.63 -27.75
N ALA A 454 8.42 -3.82 -29.07
CA ALA A 454 7.99 -5.05 -29.72
C ALA A 454 9.07 -5.73 -30.56
N SER A 455 10.36 -5.47 -30.33
CA SER A 455 11.45 -6.03 -31.16
C SER A 455 11.44 -7.56 -31.30
N ALA A 456 10.78 -8.27 -30.38
CA ALA A 456 10.57 -9.72 -30.42
C ALA A 456 9.23 -10.18 -31.04
N PHE A 457 8.27 -9.28 -31.23
CA PHE A 457 6.99 -9.56 -31.88
C PHE A 457 7.11 -9.32 -33.39
N GLY A 458 6.61 -10.25 -34.21
CA GLY A 458 6.29 -9.92 -35.59
C GLY A 458 5.19 -8.85 -35.66
N VAL A 459 5.11 -8.11 -36.77
CA VAL A 459 4.15 -7.00 -36.97
C VAL A 459 2.70 -7.41 -36.70
N LYS A 460 2.31 -8.62 -37.12
CA LYS A 460 0.95 -9.16 -36.89
C LYS A 460 0.69 -9.39 -35.39
N ALA A 461 1.68 -9.95 -34.69
CA ALA A 461 1.57 -10.27 -33.28
C ALA A 461 1.47 -9.02 -32.41
N SER A 462 2.23 -7.95 -32.71
CA SER A 462 2.16 -6.69 -31.97
C SER A 462 0.78 -6.03 -32.05
N THR A 463 0.16 -6.02 -33.24
CA THR A 463 -1.17 -5.41 -33.44
C THR A 463 -2.25 -6.15 -32.67
N GLU A 464 -2.23 -7.49 -32.69
CA GLU A 464 -3.19 -8.31 -31.96
C GLU A 464 -3.01 -8.17 -30.45
N PHE A 465 -1.77 -8.20 -29.96
CA PHE A 465 -1.48 -7.93 -28.55
C PHE A 465 -2.00 -6.57 -28.11
N SER A 466 -1.73 -5.51 -28.88
CA SER A 466 -2.26 -4.15 -28.61
C SER A 466 -3.78 -4.17 -28.44
N THR A 467 -4.48 -4.86 -29.35
CA THR A 467 -5.94 -4.92 -29.37
C THR A 467 -6.49 -5.64 -28.13
N GLN A 468 -5.88 -6.76 -27.74
CA GLN A 468 -6.28 -7.49 -26.54
C GLN A 468 -6.04 -6.70 -25.25
N ILE A 469 -4.93 -5.94 -25.21
CA ILE A 469 -4.60 -5.04 -24.10
C ILE A 469 -5.60 -3.89 -24.03
N SER A 470 -5.86 -3.17 -25.13
CA SER A 470 -6.83 -2.06 -25.16
C SER A 470 -8.22 -2.49 -24.74
N ALA A 471 -8.59 -3.74 -25.02
CA ALA A 471 -9.87 -4.30 -24.61
C ALA A 471 -9.89 -4.80 -23.14
N SER A 472 -8.80 -4.61 -22.37
CA SER A 472 -8.66 -5.01 -20.97
C SER A 472 -8.64 -3.79 -20.05
N SER A 473 -9.79 -3.40 -19.47
CA SER A 473 -9.89 -2.26 -18.55
C SER A 473 -9.45 -2.56 -17.11
N THR A 474 -9.05 -3.80 -16.81
CA THR A 474 -8.64 -4.25 -15.47
C THR A 474 -7.54 -5.30 -15.60
N PHE A 475 -6.56 -5.25 -14.70
CA PHE A 475 -5.47 -6.22 -14.64
C PHE A 475 -5.49 -6.96 -13.31
N ASN A 476 -6.29 -8.03 -13.24
CA ASN A 476 -6.36 -8.91 -12.07
C ASN A 476 -5.80 -10.29 -12.41
N VAL A 477 -5.16 -10.94 -11.44
CA VAL A 477 -4.44 -12.24 -11.59
C VAL A 477 -5.30 -13.40 -12.15
N GLU A 478 -6.62 -13.34 -11.99
CA GLU A 478 -7.52 -14.42 -12.43
C GLU A 478 -8.13 -14.18 -13.82
N ARG A 479 -7.80 -13.06 -14.49
CA ARG A 479 -8.34 -12.77 -15.82
C ARG A 479 -7.40 -13.27 -16.91
N SER A 480 -7.91 -14.20 -17.69
CA SER A 480 -7.41 -14.46 -19.03
C SER A 480 -8.42 -13.99 -20.05
N LYS A 481 -7.93 -13.47 -21.18
CA LYS A 481 -8.76 -13.11 -22.32
C LYS A 481 -8.29 -13.92 -23.51
N THR A 482 -9.20 -14.74 -24.04
CA THR A 482 -8.93 -15.55 -25.22
C THR A 482 -9.67 -14.95 -26.40
N HIS A 483 -8.93 -14.61 -27.45
CA HIS A 483 -9.48 -14.28 -28.75
C HIS A 483 -9.38 -15.52 -29.65
N VAL A 484 -10.47 -15.85 -30.33
CA VAL A 484 -10.53 -16.99 -31.24
C VAL A 484 -10.73 -16.44 -32.65
N GLN A 485 -9.85 -16.82 -33.57
CA GLN A 485 -9.95 -16.47 -34.97
C GLN A 485 -10.07 -17.75 -35.79
N SER A 486 -10.94 -17.74 -36.80
CA SER A 486 -11.05 -18.80 -37.78
C SER A 486 -10.56 -18.27 -39.13
N MET A 487 -9.62 -18.98 -39.74
CA MET A 487 -9.08 -18.65 -41.05
C MET A 487 -9.39 -19.80 -42.00
N ALA A 488 -9.92 -19.51 -43.19
CA ALA A 488 -10.03 -20.49 -44.25
C ALA A 488 -8.68 -20.59 -44.97
N ASP A 489 -8.26 -21.81 -45.25
CA ASP A 489 -7.02 -22.12 -45.96
C ASP A 489 -7.33 -23.04 -47.14
N GLN A 490 -6.73 -22.75 -48.29
CA GLN A 490 -6.89 -23.52 -49.53
C GLN A 490 -5.53 -24.04 -49.98
N THR A 491 -5.42 -25.36 -50.09
CA THR A 491 -4.23 -26.02 -50.59
C THR A 491 -4.56 -26.78 -51.87
N HIS A 492 -3.88 -26.43 -52.94
CA HIS A 492 -3.91 -27.15 -54.20
C HIS A 492 -2.88 -28.26 -54.17
N VAL A 493 -3.34 -29.51 -54.25
CA VAL A 493 -2.49 -30.70 -54.20
C VAL A 493 -2.53 -31.42 -55.54
N THR A 494 -1.37 -31.55 -56.14
CA THR A 494 -1.09 -32.30 -57.37
C THR A 494 -0.30 -33.55 -57.00
N VAL A 495 -0.84 -34.73 -57.32
CA VAL A 495 -0.20 -36.01 -57.04
C VAL A 495 -0.14 -36.85 -58.30
N ASP A 496 1.05 -37.33 -58.68
CA ASP A 496 1.17 -38.36 -59.72
C ASP A 496 0.87 -39.73 -59.12
N VAL A 497 -0.21 -40.36 -59.62
CA VAL A 497 -0.74 -41.63 -59.13
C VAL A 497 -0.34 -42.75 -60.10
N PRO A 498 0.43 -43.75 -59.64
CA PRO A 498 0.80 -44.91 -60.47
C PRO A 498 -0.41 -45.75 -60.89
N ALA A 499 -0.24 -46.52 -61.98
CA ALA A 499 -1.26 -47.47 -62.42
C ALA A 499 -1.54 -48.52 -61.33
N ASN A 500 -2.83 -48.82 -61.12
CA ASN A 500 -3.40 -49.74 -60.14
C ASN A 500 -3.19 -49.35 -58.66
N GLU A 501 -2.81 -48.10 -58.37
CA GLU A 501 -2.63 -47.61 -57.01
C GLU A 501 -3.63 -46.48 -56.71
N GLY A 502 -4.18 -46.48 -55.49
CA GLY A 502 -4.94 -45.35 -54.95
C GLY A 502 -4.09 -44.54 -53.99
N VAL A 503 -4.34 -43.23 -53.90
CA VAL A 503 -3.69 -42.36 -52.91
C VAL A 503 -4.72 -41.60 -52.09
N MET A 504 -4.41 -41.42 -50.82
CA MET A 504 -5.19 -40.64 -49.87
C MET A 504 -4.39 -39.39 -49.49
N ILE A 505 -4.99 -38.22 -49.69
CA ILE A 505 -4.45 -36.93 -49.28
C ILE A 505 -5.05 -36.57 -47.92
N ASN A 506 -4.19 -36.43 -46.93
CA ASN A 506 -4.56 -36.03 -45.58
C ASN A 506 -3.89 -34.70 -45.20
N LEU A 507 -4.56 -33.94 -44.34
CA LEU A 507 -4.07 -32.66 -43.83
C LEU A 507 -3.85 -32.76 -42.33
N LEU A 508 -2.60 -32.61 -41.91
CA LEU A 508 -2.20 -32.58 -40.50
C LEU A 508 -1.87 -31.14 -40.10
N ARG A 509 -2.25 -30.74 -38.90
CA ARG A 509 -1.89 -29.46 -38.27
C ARG A 509 -0.86 -29.73 -37.20
N LYS A 510 0.24 -28.99 -37.28
CA LYS A 510 1.30 -28.95 -36.27
C LYS A 510 1.19 -27.62 -35.54
N LYS A 511 0.68 -27.68 -34.31
CA LYS A 511 0.47 -26.49 -33.49
C LYS A 511 1.80 -25.96 -32.98
N VAL A 512 2.04 -24.67 -33.15
CA VAL A 512 3.24 -23.99 -32.67
C VAL A 512 2.80 -22.87 -31.73
N ASP A 513 2.92 -23.11 -30.43
CA ASP A 513 2.58 -22.12 -29.42
C ASP A 513 3.87 -21.39 -28.99
N ILE A 514 3.83 -20.05 -29.06
CA ILE A 514 4.86 -19.18 -28.48
C ILE A 514 4.27 -18.41 -27.32
N VAL A 515 4.97 -18.43 -26.20
CA VAL A 515 4.60 -17.66 -25.01
C VAL A 515 5.51 -16.44 -24.91
N TYR A 516 4.89 -15.27 -24.97
CA TYR A 516 5.55 -14.00 -24.73
C TYR A 516 5.32 -13.56 -23.29
N LYS A 517 6.39 -13.37 -22.53
CA LYS A 517 6.33 -12.72 -21.21
C LYS A 517 6.36 -11.22 -21.40
N TRP A 518 5.42 -10.52 -20.80
CA TRP A 518 5.29 -9.07 -20.94
C TRP A 518 5.25 -8.36 -19.58
N LYS A 519 5.69 -7.10 -19.60
CA LYS A 519 5.65 -6.15 -18.49
C LYS A 519 4.84 -4.93 -18.91
N GLY A 520 3.73 -4.66 -18.23
CA GLY A 520 2.99 -3.42 -18.34
C GLY A 520 3.51 -2.39 -17.35
N ILE A 521 3.70 -1.16 -17.81
CA ILE A 521 4.07 0.00 -17.00
C ILE A 521 2.87 0.93 -16.97
N PHE A 522 2.38 1.20 -15.77
CA PHE A 522 1.24 2.05 -15.51
C PHE A 522 1.68 3.23 -14.69
N GLN A 523 1.26 4.42 -15.09
CA GLN A 523 1.55 5.64 -14.37
C GLN A 523 0.34 6.03 -13.53
N MET A 524 0.61 6.33 -12.27
CA MET A 524 -0.40 6.85 -11.36
C MET A 524 -0.65 8.34 -11.60
N LEU A 525 -1.92 8.72 -11.71
CA LEU A 525 -2.36 10.10 -11.90
C LEU A 525 -3.56 10.42 -11.00
N GLY A 526 -3.78 11.71 -10.76
CA GLY A 526 -4.86 12.21 -9.93
C GLY A 526 -4.38 12.74 -8.58
N LYS A 527 -5.31 12.88 -7.65
CA LYS A 527 -5.07 13.61 -6.40
C LYS A 527 -5.09 12.70 -5.18
N TYR A 528 -4.37 13.12 -4.15
CA TYR A 528 -4.47 12.59 -2.79
C TYR A 528 -4.91 13.70 -1.84
N LYS A 529 -5.46 13.31 -0.70
CA LYS A 529 -5.93 14.20 0.35
C LYS A 529 -5.06 14.05 1.59
N LEU A 530 -4.66 15.17 2.18
CA LEU A 530 -4.21 15.22 3.57
C LEU A 530 -5.35 15.74 4.43
N SER A 531 -5.58 15.13 5.59
CA SER A 531 -6.58 15.56 6.56
C SER A 531 -6.01 15.55 7.97
N TRP A 532 -6.33 16.56 8.77
CA TRP A 532 -5.86 16.72 10.14
C TRP A 532 -7.02 16.64 11.13
N ASN A 533 -6.69 16.38 12.40
CA ASN A 533 -7.69 16.20 13.45
C ASN A 533 -8.48 17.47 13.80
N ASN A 534 -8.01 18.64 13.37
CA ASN A 534 -8.74 19.91 13.51
C ASN A 534 -9.81 20.11 12.42
N GLY A 535 -9.99 19.15 11.51
CA GLY A 535 -10.95 19.21 10.41
C GLY A 535 -10.38 19.79 9.12
N ASP A 536 -9.18 20.37 9.14
CA ASP A 536 -8.55 20.88 7.93
C ASP A 536 -8.23 19.74 6.96
N SER A 537 -8.32 20.04 5.68
CA SER A 537 -7.85 19.13 4.65
C SER A 537 -7.47 19.86 3.38
N THR A 538 -6.60 19.24 2.60
CA THR A 538 -6.16 19.75 1.30
C THR A 538 -5.95 18.61 0.32
N PHE A 539 -6.23 18.88 -0.96
CA PHE A 539 -5.94 17.97 -2.06
C PHE A 539 -4.68 18.42 -2.78
N GLN A 540 -3.86 17.46 -3.16
CA GLN A 540 -2.63 17.67 -3.91
C GLN A 540 -2.58 16.68 -5.07
N ASP A 541 -2.02 17.12 -6.19
CA ASP A 541 -1.76 16.23 -7.30
C ASP A 541 -0.59 15.30 -6.97
N VAL A 542 -0.72 14.01 -7.25
CA VAL A 542 0.33 13.03 -6.96
C VAL A 542 1.63 13.33 -7.71
N THR A 543 1.54 14.01 -8.86
CA THR A 543 2.67 14.43 -9.68
C THR A 543 3.53 15.51 -9.02
N SER A 544 3.01 16.23 -8.01
CA SER A 544 3.78 17.26 -7.30
C SER A 544 4.84 16.67 -6.36
N ILE A 545 4.72 15.38 -6.02
CA ILE A 545 5.61 14.71 -5.06
C ILE A 545 6.21 13.41 -5.60
N LEU A 546 5.56 12.73 -6.55
CA LEU A 546 6.05 11.48 -7.13
C LEU A 546 6.40 11.67 -8.61
N THR A 547 7.65 11.32 -8.95
CA THR A 547 8.20 11.43 -10.31
C THR A 547 8.86 10.11 -10.75
N GLY A 548 8.97 9.92 -12.07
CA GLY A 548 9.60 8.74 -12.66
C GLY A 548 9.02 7.42 -12.14
N THR A 549 9.91 6.49 -11.78
CA THR A 549 9.57 5.15 -11.28
C THR A 549 8.77 5.16 -9.96
N ASN A 550 8.87 6.24 -9.17
CA ASN A 550 8.07 6.39 -7.94
C ASN A 550 6.58 6.63 -8.23
N ARG A 551 6.22 6.96 -9.48
CA ARG A 551 4.83 7.07 -9.94
C ARG A 551 4.37 5.84 -10.73
N GLU A 552 5.27 4.91 -11.00
CA GLU A 552 4.98 3.73 -11.79
C GLU A 552 4.48 2.56 -10.91
N ILE A 553 3.49 1.86 -11.45
CA ILE A 553 2.97 0.58 -11.01
C ILE A 553 3.16 -0.39 -12.17
N TYR A 554 3.47 -1.64 -11.87
CA TYR A 554 3.79 -2.63 -12.89
C TYR A 554 2.75 -3.74 -12.91
N ALA A 555 2.57 -4.40 -14.05
CA ALA A 555 1.89 -5.68 -14.13
C ALA A 555 2.73 -6.62 -15.00
N PHE A 556 2.68 -7.91 -14.70
CA PHE A 556 3.33 -8.95 -15.48
C PHE A 556 2.32 -9.96 -15.95
N GLY A 557 2.59 -10.56 -17.10
CA GLY A 557 1.74 -11.61 -17.62
C GLY A 557 2.41 -12.37 -18.73
N GLN A 558 1.59 -13.21 -19.35
CA GLN A 558 1.97 -14.06 -20.44
C GLN A 558 0.98 -13.87 -21.57
N TRP A 559 1.44 -13.95 -22.80
CA TRP A 559 0.58 -13.94 -23.97
C TRP A 559 0.93 -15.14 -24.83
N ASN A 560 -0.01 -16.07 -24.90
CA ASN A 560 0.10 -17.26 -25.74
C ASN A 560 -0.39 -16.86 -27.12
N TYR A 561 0.57 -16.76 -28.04
CA TYR A 561 0.28 -16.51 -29.44
C TYR A 561 0.48 -17.82 -30.21
N PRO A 562 -0.51 -18.25 -30.99
CA PRO A 562 -0.31 -19.30 -31.97
C PRO A 562 0.53 -18.69 -33.10
N ASP A 563 1.86 -18.76 -32.96
CA ASP A 563 2.74 -18.32 -34.03
C ASP A 563 2.63 -19.35 -35.15
N THR A 564 2.08 -18.95 -36.29
CA THR A 564 1.93 -19.72 -37.54
C THR A 564 1.84 -21.23 -37.35
N ASP A 565 0.65 -21.75 -37.04
CA ASP A 565 0.43 -23.20 -37.12
C ASP A 565 0.85 -23.70 -38.49
N VAL A 566 1.52 -24.84 -38.53
CA VAL A 566 1.99 -25.39 -39.80
C VAL A 566 1.02 -26.45 -40.26
N LEU A 567 0.48 -26.30 -41.46
CA LEU A 567 -0.27 -27.33 -42.16
C LEU A 567 0.69 -28.20 -42.96
N GLN A 568 0.51 -29.51 -42.84
CA GLN A 568 1.30 -30.53 -43.52
C GLN A 568 0.38 -31.39 -44.38
N VAL A 569 0.65 -31.43 -45.68
CA VAL A 569 -0.07 -32.32 -46.60
C VAL A 569 0.66 -33.65 -46.64
N ILE A 570 0.01 -34.69 -46.13
CA ILE A 570 0.52 -36.06 -46.14
C ILE A 570 -0.24 -36.85 -47.20
N VAL A 571 0.48 -37.38 -48.17
CA VAL A 571 -0.10 -38.30 -49.16
C VAL A 571 0.27 -39.72 -48.76
N THR A 572 -0.73 -40.59 -48.70
CA THR A 572 -0.59 -42.00 -48.29
C THR A 572 -1.00 -42.89 -49.45
N ASN A 573 -0.14 -43.81 -49.84
CA ASN A 573 -0.48 -44.86 -50.78
C ASN A 573 -1.44 -45.86 -50.11
N GLN A 574 -2.59 -46.13 -50.73
CA GLN A 574 -3.62 -46.99 -50.14
C GLN A 574 -3.23 -48.46 -50.14
N ASN A 575 -2.39 -48.90 -51.09
CA ASN A 575 -2.03 -50.30 -51.23
C ASN A 575 -0.81 -50.66 -50.38
N SER A 576 0.22 -49.80 -50.36
CA SER A 576 1.45 -50.04 -49.61
C SER A 576 1.48 -49.42 -48.20
N GLY A 577 0.55 -48.51 -47.90
CA GLY A 577 0.56 -47.73 -46.67
C GLY A 577 1.67 -46.68 -46.57
N ALA A 578 2.50 -46.53 -47.62
CA ALA A 578 3.62 -45.60 -47.64
C ALA A 578 3.13 -44.14 -47.54
N LYS A 579 3.65 -43.39 -46.56
CA LYS A 579 3.32 -41.98 -46.32
C LYS A 579 4.44 -41.08 -46.81
N LYS A 580 4.08 -39.99 -47.49
CA LYS A 580 5.02 -38.96 -47.95
C LYS A 580 4.49 -37.57 -47.59
N LEU A 581 5.35 -36.74 -47.00
CA LEU A 581 5.07 -35.31 -46.85
C LEU A 581 5.17 -34.65 -48.23
N ALA A 582 4.07 -34.15 -48.75
CA ALA A 582 4.04 -33.45 -50.04
C ALA A 582 4.55 -32.01 -49.90
N CYS A 583 4.10 -31.31 -48.86
CA CYS A 583 4.47 -29.93 -48.58
C CYS A 583 4.11 -29.58 -47.13
N GLN A 584 4.63 -28.43 -46.69
CA GLN A 584 4.18 -27.78 -45.47
C GLN A 584 4.12 -26.27 -45.67
N HIS A 585 3.15 -25.61 -45.06
CA HIS A 585 3.00 -24.15 -45.12
C HIS A 585 2.34 -23.63 -43.84
N ASN A 586 2.46 -22.32 -43.62
CA ASN A 586 1.82 -21.65 -42.48
C ASN A 586 0.31 -21.55 -42.71
N SER A 587 -0.49 -21.74 -41.65
CA SER A 587 -1.93 -21.58 -41.69
C SER A 587 -2.30 -20.12 -41.98
N GLY A 588 -3.27 -19.91 -42.86
CA GLY A 588 -3.72 -18.58 -43.26
C GLY A 588 -2.80 -17.89 -44.27
N SER A 589 -1.92 -18.64 -44.95
CA SER A 589 -1.12 -18.12 -46.07
C SER A 589 -1.94 -17.83 -47.33
N GLY A 590 -3.22 -18.22 -47.37
CA GLY A 590 -4.08 -18.12 -48.54
C GLY A 590 -3.99 -19.37 -49.40
N ASP A 591 -3.69 -19.21 -50.69
CA ASP A 591 -3.51 -20.32 -51.63
C ASP A 591 -2.08 -20.86 -51.57
N SER A 592 -1.97 -22.18 -51.34
CA SER A 592 -0.69 -22.90 -51.34
C SER A 592 -0.70 -24.02 -52.38
N ASN A 593 0.41 -24.20 -53.10
CA ASN A 593 0.56 -25.23 -54.12
C ASN A 593 1.50 -26.34 -53.65
N CYS A 594 1.07 -27.59 -53.81
CA CYS A 594 1.80 -28.77 -53.35
C CYS A 594 1.85 -29.82 -54.47
N ALA A 595 3.04 -30.29 -54.79
CA ALA A 595 3.25 -31.34 -55.79
C ALA A 595 4.02 -32.52 -55.18
N THR A 596 3.61 -33.75 -55.47
CA THR A 596 4.37 -34.95 -55.08
C THR A 596 4.12 -36.11 -56.05
N ALA A 597 5.10 -37.00 -56.18
CA ALA A 597 4.99 -38.21 -56.98
C ALA A 597 5.34 -39.46 -56.15
N PHE A 598 4.63 -40.55 -56.38
CA PHE A 598 5.04 -41.89 -55.96
C PHE A 598 5.75 -42.56 -57.14
N THR A 599 7.05 -42.81 -57.00
CA THR A 599 7.76 -43.68 -57.93
C THR A 599 7.35 -45.12 -57.66
N LYS A 600 7.03 -45.86 -58.72
CA LYS A 600 6.74 -47.29 -58.66
C LYS A 600 7.87 -47.98 -57.89
N SER A 601 7.55 -48.68 -56.81
CA SER A 601 8.54 -49.53 -56.13
C SER A 601 9.01 -50.56 -57.14
N THR A 602 10.23 -50.42 -57.65
CA THR A 602 10.95 -51.52 -58.28
C THR A 602 11.10 -52.59 -57.22
N LYS A 603 10.22 -53.60 -57.28
CA LYS A 603 10.53 -54.91 -56.71
C LYS A 603 11.63 -55.55 -57.54
#